data_AF-F0VGW1-F1
#
_entry.id   AF-F0VGW1-F1
#
_cell.length_a   1.000
_cell.length_b   1.000
_cell.length_c   1.000
_cell.angle_alpha   90.00
_cell.angle_beta   90.00
_cell.angle_gamma   90.00
#
_symmetry.space_group_name_H-M   'P 1'
#
loop_
_entity.id
_entity.type
_entity.pdbx_description
1 polymer ?
#
loop_
_entity_poly.entity_id
_entity_poly.type
_entity_poly.pdbx_seq_one_letter_code
_entity_poly.pdbx_strand_id
1 'polypeptide(L)'
;MLQLYKNQVVTAVAKRQVEIRKLELDWYTNNYWTLSQQGALLAGFSFSLITASLPRDTSFFLESVYLLLASLALGLQMCVVVTTTLCCMWGPGLALRGPDGIRSVHTAVDNLKSEHSYVFAFFFLGLLSFYLSNLTLVWCFFEEWIAISASLLLAFFLILIFYYTISLTCKLRVADPDAVEGKIAALSAYEDIADLDETVTCAPASPEGDLRALSFLRVDEVRRFPVSAAEPAGLPGVARGTALLPEPAGAAGVRVGREAQTADLRLPEVTQATPQGFLAALDEIFEF
;
A
#
# COMPACT_ATOMS: atom_id res chain seq x y z
N MET A 1 23.36 24.70 29.88
CA MET A 1 23.52 23.23 29.83
C MET A 1 22.19 22.49 29.68
N LEU A 2 21.19 22.69 30.55
CA LEU A 2 19.88 21.99 30.45
C LEU A 2 19.13 22.20 29.12
N GLN A 3 19.13 23.42 28.58
CA GLN A 3 18.49 23.71 27.29
C GLN A 3 19.14 22.95 26.13
N LEU A 4 20.46 22.74 26.18
CA LEU A 4 21.19 21.98 25.16
C LEU A 4 20.76 20.51 25.20
N TYR A 5 20.69 19.91 26.40
CA TYR A 5 20.19 18.54 26.55
C TYR A 5 18.73 18.40 26.07
N LYS A 6 17.87 19.38 26.37
CA LYS A 6 16.49 19.39 25.86
C LYS A 6 16.48 19.36 24.33
N ASN A 7 17.23 20.23 23.68
CA ASN A 7 17.28 20.29 22.22
C ASN A 7 17.86 19.00 21.62
N GLN A 8 18.92 18.43 22.22
CA GLN A 8 19.47 17.14 21.78
C GLN A 8 18.45 16.01 21.83
N VAL A 9 17.68 15.92 22.92
CA VAL A 9 16.64 14.88 23.05
C VAL A 9 15.54 15.10 22.02
N VAL A 10 15.06 16.33 21.85
CA VAL A 10 14.01 16.64 20.85
C VAL A 10 14.48 16.30 19.44
N THR A 11 15.69 16.72 19.05
CA THR A 11 16.26 16.40 17.74
C THR A 11 16.45 14.89 17.56
N ALA A 12 16.88 14.17 18.60
CA ALA A 12 17.03 12.73 18.54
C ALA A 12 15.69 12.00 18.36
N VAL A 13 14.62 12.45 19.03
CA VAL A 13 13.27 11.89 18.87
C VAL A 13 12.72 12.21 17.48
N ALA A 14 12.86 13.46 17.01
CA ALA A 14 12.42 13.86 15.67
C ALA A 14 13.13 13.05 14.58
N LYS A 15 14.44 12.82 14.72
CA LYS A 15 15.20 11.96 13.80
C LYS A 15 14.64 10.54 13.77
N ARG A 16 14.38 9.94 14.94
CA ARG A 16 13.82 8.58 15.04
C ARG A 16 12.42 8.49 14.43
N GLN A 17 11.59 9.52 14.58
CA GLN A 17 10.27 9.58 13.93
C GLN A 17 10.40 9.50 12.41
N VAL A 18 11.32 10.28 11.82
CA VAL A 18 11.57 10.24 10.37
C VAL A 18 12.09 8.87 9.94
N GLU A 19 12.99 8.26 10.72
CA GLU A 19 13.48 6.90 10.47
C GLU A 19 12.34 5.87 10.45
N ILE A 20 11.38 5.95 11.40
CA ILE A 20 10.20 5.08 11.42
C ILE A 20 9.33 5.29 10.18
N ARG A 21 9.06 6.54 9.79
CA ARG A 21 8.26 6.84 8.60
C ARG A 21 8.91 6.37 7.31
N LYS A 22 10.23 6.43 7.23
CA LYS A 22 10.97 5.84 6.11
C LYS A 22 10.75 4.33 6.05
N LEU A 23 10.82 3.64 7.18
CA LEU A 23 10.56 2.19 7.23
C LEU A 23 9.12 1.84 6.82
N GLU A 24 8.14 2.64 7.22
CA GLU A 24 6.74 2.48 6.77
C GLU A 24 6.63 2.67 5.25
N LEU A 25 7.25 3.70 4.69
CA LEU A 25 7.28 3.95 3.24
C LEU A 25 7.92 2.79 2.48
N ASP A 26 9.06 2.30 2.95
CA ASP A 26 9.77 1.16 2.37
C ASP A 26 8.90 -0.12 2.46
N TRP A 27 8.18 -0.31 3.57
CA TRP A 27 7.25 -1.43 3.75
C TRP A 27 6.12 -1.42 2.73
N TYR A 28 5.42 -0.28 2.55
CA TYR A 28 4.35 -0.16 1.55
C TYR A 28 4.88 -0.36 0.14
N THR A 29 6.04 0.23 -0.18
CA THR A 29 6.66 0.12 -1.50
C THR A 29 7.04 -1.34 -1.82
N ASN A 30 7.60 -2.06 -0.86
CA ASN A 30 7.93 -3.48 -1.03
C ASN A 30 6.68 -4.36 -1.19
N ASN A 31 5.62 -4.06 -0.45
CA ASN A 31 4.34 -4.76 -0.59
C ASN A 31 3.72 -4.52 -1.98
N TYR A 32 3.68 -3.28 -2.45
CA TYR A 32 3.21 -2.95 -3.79
C TYR A 32 4.03 -3.59 -4.90
N TRP A 33 5.36 -3.65 -4.74
CA TRP A 33 6.23 -4.36 -5.65
C TRP A 33 5.87 -5.85 -5.75
N THR A 34 5.65 -6.51 -4.60
CA THR A 34 5.23 -7.93 -4.54
C THR A 34 3.87 -8.15 -5.22
N LEU A 35 2.89 -7.29 -4.91
CA LEU A 35 1.56 -7.30 -5.54
C LEU A 35 1.65 -7.10 -7.07
N SER A 36 2.51 -6.20 -7.53
CA SER A 36 2.72 -5.93 -8.95
C SER A 36 3.25 -7.16 -9.68
N GLN A 37 4.25 -7.85 -9.10
CA GLN A 37 4.81 -9.07 -9.70
C GLN A 37 3.75 -10.19 -9.80
N GLN A 38 3.00 -10.43 -8.73
CA GLN A 38 1.93 -11.44 -8.74
C GLN A 38 0.81 -11.09 -9.71
N GLY A 39 0.42 -9.81 -9.77
CA GLY A 39 -0.59 -9.32 -10.71
C GLY A 39 -0.14 -9.48 -12.17
N ALA A 40 1.12 -9.19 -12.48
CA ALA A 40 1.67 -9.37 -13.81
C ALA A 40 1.67 -10.85 -14.26
N LEU A 41 2.00 -11.78 -13.35
CA LEU A 41 1.92 -13.22 -13.64
C LEU A 41 0.47 -13.65 -13.90
N LEU A 42 -0.48 -13.24 -13.06
CA LEU A 42 -1.91 -13.54 -13.26
C LEU A 42 -2.47 -12.94 -14.54
N ALA A 43 -2.04 -11.73 -14.91
CA ALA A 43 -2.39 -11.11 -16.19
C ALA A 43 -1.86 -11.93 -17.38
N GLY A 44 -0.62 -12.43 -17.28
CA GLY A 44 -0.03 -13.33 -18.28
C GLY A 44 -0.82 -14.62 -18.46
N PHE A 45 -1.19 -15.28 -17.36
CA PHE A 45 -2.02 -16.49 -17.42
C PHE A 45 -3.41 -16.19 -17.99
N SER A 46 -4.01 -15.06 -17.62
CA SER A 46 -5.30 -14.63 -18.18
C SER A 46 -5.22 -14.38 -19.69
N PHE A 47 -4.12 -13.81 -20.18
CA PHE A 47 -3.87 -13.65 -21.61
C PHE A 47 -3.79 -15.00 -22.32
N SER A 48 -3.06 -15.97 -21.75
CA SER A 48 -2.98 -17.33 -22.28
C SER A 48 -4.37 -17.99 -22.38
N LEU A 49 -5.24 -17.77 -21.39
CA LEU A 49 -6.64 -18.23 -21.46
C LEU A 49 -7.33 -17.64 -22.68
N ILE A 50 -7.34 -16.31 -22.84
CA ILE A 50 -8.05 -15.64 -23.96
C ILE A 50 -7.57 -16.16 -25.33
N THR A 51 -6.30 -16.54 -25.47
CA THR A 51 -5.74 -17.07 -26.72
C THR A 51 -5.97 -18.56 -26.94
N ALA A 52 -6.51 -19.29 -25.96
CA ALA A 52 -6.75 -20.72 -26.09
C ALA A 52 -7.87 -21.00 -27.11
N SER A 53 -7.65 -21.97 -28.00
CA SER A 53 -8.65 -22.39 -28.97
C SER A 53 -9.75 -23.21 -28.31
N LEU A 54 -11.00 -22.76 -28.39
CA LEU A 54 -12.16 -23.48 -27.85
C LEU A 54 -12.71 -24.53 -28.83
N PRO A 55 -13.23 -25.67 -28.33
CA PRO A 55 -13.97 -26.62 -29.16
C PRO A 55 -15.22 -25.99 -29.79
N ARG A 56 -15.50 -26.32 -31.05
CA ARG A 56 -16.59 -25.70 -31.84
C ARG A 56 -18.01 -26.04 -31.37
N ASP A 57 -18.17 -27.09 -30.56
CA ASP A 57 -19.47 -27.56 -30.09
C ASP A 57 -19.92 -26.89 -28.77
N THR A 58 -19.18 -25.88 -28.30
CA THR A 58 -19.50 -25.18 -27.05
C THR A 58 -20.68 -24.22 -27.23
N SER A 59 -21.55 -24.13 -26.22
CA SER A 59 -22.64 -23.15 -26.24
C SER A 59 -22.10 -21.70 -26.23
N PHE A 60 -22.68 -20.85 -27.07
CA PHE A 60 -22.28 -19.44 -27.20
C PHE A 60 -22.30 -18.68 -25.86
N PHE A 61 -23.27 -18.99 -24.99
CA PHE A 61 -23.37 -18.34 -23.68
C PHE A 61 -22.16 -18.66 -22.80
N LEU A 62 -21.77 -19.93 -22.73
CA LEU A 62 -20.68 -20.37 -21.87
C LEU A 62 -19.32 -19.85 -22.37
N GLU A 63 -19.12 -19.85 -23.69
CA GLU A 63 -17.98 -19.19 -24.34
C GLU A 63 -17.93 -17.69 -24.03
N SER A 64 -19.07 -16.99 -24.12
CA SER A 64 -19.13 -15.55 -23.85
C SER A 64 -18.80 -15.20 -22.39
N VAL A 65 -19.31 -15.99 -21.43
CA VAL A 65 -19.06 -15.80 -20.00
C VAL A 65 -17.59 -16.06 -19.68
N TYR A 66 -17.04 -17.13 -20.26
CA TYR A 66 -15.62 -17.44 -20.13
C TYR A 66 -14.72 -16.30 -20.61
N LEU A 67 -14.93 -15.80 -21.83
CA LEU A 67 -14.13 -14.72 -22.42
C LEU A 67 -14.30 -13.40 -21.66
N LEU A 68 -15.52 -13.11 -21.18
CA LEU A 68 -15.79 -11.92 -20.37
C LEU A 68 -15.04 -11.99 -19.03
N LEU A 69 -15.09 -13.12 -18.32
CA LEU A 69 -14.37 -13.30 -17.06
C LEU A 69 -12.84 -13.26 -17.23
N ALA A 70 -12.33 -13.86 -18.31
CA ALA A 70 -10.90 -13.84 -18.62
C ALA A 70 -10.40 -12.43 -18.95
N SER A 71 -11.15 -11.68 -19.76
CA SER A 71 -10.81 -10.28 -20.10
C SER A 71 -10.95 -9.35 -18.90
N LEU A 72 -11.95 -9.55 -18.04
CA LEU A 72 -12.11 -8.79 -16.79
C LEU A 72 -10.97 -9.08 -15.81
N ALA A 73 -10.55 -10.34 -15.67
CA ALA A 73 -9.38 -10.71 -14.88
C ALA A 73 -8.11 -10.02 -15.40
N LEU A 74 -7.86 -10.08 -16.72
CA LEU A 74 -6.72 -9.41 -17.34
C LEU A 74 -6.74 -7.89 -17.12
N GLY A 75 -7.89 -7.24 -17.33
CA GLY A 75 -8.04 -5.80 -17.15
C GLY A 75 -7.82 -5.35 -15.71
N LEU A 76 -8.38 -6.08 -14.73
CA LEU A 76 -8.20 -5.78 -13.32
C LEU A 76 -6.75 -5.99 -12.87
N GLN A 77 -6.10 -7.07 -13.29
CA GLN A 77 -4.70 -7.33 -12.93
C GLN A 77 -3.76 -6.29 -13.55
N MET A 78 -3.99 -5.89 -14.80
CA MET A 78 -3.22 -4.80 -15.42
C MET A 78 -3.42 -3.46 -14.69
N CYS A 79 -4.64 -3.17 -14.21
CA CYS A 79 -4.92 -1.98 -13.41
C CYS A 79 -4.13 -2.00 -12.08
N VAL A 80 -4.05 -3.15 -11.41
CA VAL A 80 -3.23 -3.35 -10.20
C VAL A 80 -1.75 -3.09 -10.50
N VAL A 81 -1.20 -3.70 -11.56
CA VAL A 81 0.22 -3.54 -11.94
C VAL A 81 0.56 -2.08 -12.21
N VAL A 82 -0.27 -1.37 -12.97
CA VAL A 82 -0.04 0.05 -13.28
C VAL A 82 -0.13 0.91 -12.02
N THR A 83 -1.20 0.74 -11.23
CA THR A 83 -1.41 1.54 -10.01
C THR A 83 -0.29 1.33 -9.00
N THR A 84 0.10 0.08 -8.74
CA THR A 84 1.21 -0.24 -7.83
C THR A 84 2.54 0.33 -8.31
N THR A 85 2.81 0.28 -9.62
CA THR A 85 4.03 0.87 -10.21
C THR A 85 4.06 2.38 -10.01
N LEU A 86 2.94 3.06 -10.24
CA LEU A 86 2.82 4.50 -10.01
C LEU A 86 3.00 4.86 -8.53
N CYS A 87 2.42 4.08 -7.60
CA CYS A 87 2.63 4.24 -6.17
C CYS A 87 4.12 4.08 -5.79
N CYS A 88 4.81 3.08 -6.33
CA CYS A 88 6.24 2.87 -6.08
C CYS A 88 7.14 3.96 -6.66
N MET A 89 6.73 4.64 -7.75
CA MET A 89 7.48 5.76 -8.33
C MET A 89 7.20 7.08 -7.61
N TRP A 90 5.92 7.38 -7.33
CA TRP A 90 5.52 8.65 -6.75
C TRP A 90 5.65 8.72 -5.24
N GLY A 91 5.50 7.60 -4.52
CA GLY A 91 5.64 7.57 -3.05
C GLY A 91 7.01 8.07 -2.57
N PRO A 92 8.12 7.41 -2.96
CA PRO A 92 9.47 7.89 -2.66
C PRO A 92 9.77 9.24 -3.32
N GLY A 93 9.22 9.51 -4.50
CA GLY A 93 9.40 10.78 -5.21
C GLY A 93 8.86 11.97 -4.42
N LEU A 94 7.67 11.85 -3.86
CA LEU A 94 7.05 12.87 -3.00
C LEU A 94 7.78 13.00 -1.67
N ALA A 95 8.23 11.89 -1.09
CA ALA A 95 8.98 11.90 0.17
C ALA A 95 10.35 12.60 0.04
N LEU A 96 11.00 12.52 -1.12
CA LEU A 96 12.33 13.12 -1.34
C LEU A 96 12.30 14.51 -1.96
N ARG A 97 11.31 14.81 -2.80
CA ARG A 97 11.23 16.06 -3.59
C ARG A 97 10.09 16.98 -3.18
N GLY A 98 9.30 16.58 -2.18
CA GLY A 98 8.19 17.39 -1.71
C GLY A 98 8.69 18.71 -1.10
N PRO A 99 7.98 19.82 -1.34
CA PRO A 99 8.39 21.16 -0.88
C PRO A 99 8.40 21.26 0.65
N ASP A 100 7.53 20.51 1.33
CA ASP A 100 7.33 20.62 2.78
C ASP A 100 8.24 19.68 3.60
N GLY A 101 9.35 19.21 3.04
CA GLY A 101 10.33 18.35 3.73
C GLY A 101 9.69 17.14 4.45
N ILE A 102 9.78 17.11 5.79
CA ILE A 102 9.26 16.01 6.64
C ILE A 102 7.75 15.81 6.46
N ARG A 103 6.98 16.88 6.29
CA ARG A 103 5.52 16.79 6.09
C ARG A 103 5.17 16.08 4.78
N SER A 104 6.00 16.23 3.76
CA SER A 104 5.83 15.52 2.48
C SER A 104 6.03 14.01 2.63
N VAL A 105 6.94 13.58 3.52
CA VAL A 105 7.13 12.15 3.86
C VAL A 105 5.89 11.58 4.53
N HIS A 106 5.33 12.28 5.53
CA HIS A 106 4.09 11.87 6.18
C HIS A 106 2.93 11.75 5.19
N THR A 107 2.75 12.77 4.35
CA THR A 107 1.71 12.80 3.33
C THR A 107 1.88 11.65 2.31
N ALA A 108 3.11 11.34 1.92
CA ALA A 108 3.39 10.21 1.02
C ALA A 108 2.99 8.87 1.63
N VAL A 109 3.33 8.62 2.90
CA VAL A 109 2.97 7.38 3.60
C VAL A 109 1.46 7.26 3.79
N ASP A 110 0.81 8.35 4.20
CA ASP A 110 -0.64 8.36 4.43
C ASP A 110 -1.41 8.07 3.12
N ASN A 111 -0.96 8.65 1.99
CA ASN A 111 -1.52 8.34 0.66
C ASN A 111 -1.26 6.89 0.22
N LEU A 112 -0.05 6.35 0.46
CA LEU A 112 0.24 4.95 0.16
C LEU A 112 -0.63 3.99 0.98
N LYS A 113 -0.89 4.32 2.25
CA LYS A 113 -1.77 3.56 3.15
C LYS A 113 -3.22 3.58 2.66
N SER A 114 -3.75 4.74 2.28
CA SER A 114 -5.14 4.85 1.83
C SER A 114 -5.40 4.09 0.52
N GLU A 115 -4.47 4.16 -0.43
CA GLU A 115 -4.59 3.48 -1.72
C GLU A 115 -4.48 1.95 -1.62
N HIS A 116 -3.80 1.45 -0.58
CA HIS A 116 -3.51 0.02 -0.45
C HIS A 116 -4.78 -0.83 -0.40
N SER A 117 -5.83 -0.35 0.27
CA SER A 117 -7.10 -1.08 0.37
C SER A 117 -7.78 -1.25 -1.00
N TYR A 118 -7.71 -0.24 -1.87
CA TYR A 118 -8.30 -0.30 -3.21
C TYR A 118 -7.51 -1.24 -4.13
N VAL A 119 -6.19 -1.12 -4.13
CA VAL A 119 -5.30 -2.01 -4.90
C VAL A 119 -5.52 -3.46 -4.50
N PHE A 120 -5.59 -3.73 -3.19
CA PHE A 120 -5.85 -5.07 -2.67
C PHE A 120 -7.21 -5.58 -3.12
N ALA A 121 -8.27 -4.76 -3.06
CA ALA A 121 -9.60 -5.15 -3.54
C ALA A 121 -9.61 -5.50 -5.03
N PHE A 122 -8.96 -4.70 -5.89
CA PHE A 122 -8.85 -4.98 -7.32
C PHE A 122 -8.05 -6.27 -7.60
N PHE A 123 -6.98 -6.51 -6.86
CA PHE A 123 -6.18 -7.73 -6.97
C PHE A 123 -7.03 -8.98 -6.65
N PHE A 124 -7.79 -8.95 -5.55
CA PHE A 124 -8.67 -10.04 -5.16
C PHE A 124 -9.83 -10.25 -6.13
N LEU A 125 -10.44 -9.17 -6.61
CA LEU A 125 -11.51 -9.26 -7.61
C LEU A 125 -11.00 -9.84 -8.94
N GLY A 126 -9.79 -9.44 -9.37
CA GLY A 126 -9.12 -10.00 -10.55
C GLY A 126 -8.80 -11.49 -10.37
N LEU A 127 -8.32 -11.89 -9.19
CA LEU A 127 -8.04 -13.28 -8.84
C LEU A 127 -9.34 -14.12 -8.84
N LEU A 128 -10.43 -13.61 -8.27
CA LEU A 128 -11.73 -14.29 -8.30
C LEU A 128 -12.22 -14.49 -9.74
N SER A 129 -12.17 -13.44 -10.56
CA SER A 129 -12.57 -13.51 -11.97
C SER A 129 -11.74 -14.53 -12.75
N PHE A 130 -10.43 -14.60 -12.49
CA PHE A 130 -9.54 -15.59 -13.09
C PHE A 130 -9.94 -17.03 -12.72
N TYR A 131 -10.22 -17.29 -11.44
CA TYR A 131 -10.67 -18.61 -11.00
C TYR A 131 -12.03 -19.02 -11.60
N LEU A 132 -12.99 -18.09 -11.65
CA LEU A 132 -14.29 -18.33 -12.28
C LEU A 132 -14.17 -18.59 -13.79
N SER A 133 -13.24 -17.92 -14.46
CA SER A 133 -12.93 -18.19 -15.87
C SER A 133 -12.39 -19.60 -16.07
N ASN A 134 -11.47 -20.06 -15.21
CA ASN A 134 -10.93 -21.43 -15.25
C ASN A 134 -12.01 -22.48 -14.97
N LEU A 135 -12.95 -22.22 -14.05
CA LEU A 135 -14.10 -23.11 -13.84
C LEU A 135 -14.93 -23.24 -15.11
N THR A 136 -15.29 -22.12 -15.75
CA THR A 136 -16.04 -22.14 -17.01
C THR A 136 -15.27 -22.86 -18.12
N LEU A 137 -13.95 -22.70 -18.19
CA LEU A 137 -13.10 -23.39 -19.16
C LEU A 137 -13.15 -24.91 -19.04
N VAL A 138 -13.14 -25.45 -17.81
CA VAL A 138 -13.26 -26.90 -17.56
C VAL A 138 -14.58 -27.45 -18.13
N TRP A 139 -15.65 -26.67 -18.04
CA TRP A 139 -16.94 -27.03 -18.64
C TRP A 139 -16.95 -26.97 -20.17
N CYS A 140 -16.08 -26.17 -20.80
CA CYS A 140 -15.93 -26.15 -22.27
C CYS A 140 -15.21 -27.39 -22.81
N PHE A 141 -14.26 -27.94 -22.06
CA PHE A 141 -13.33 -28.97 -22.58
C PHE A 141 -13.70 -30.41 -22.23
N PHE A 142 -14.33 -30.66 -21.09
CA PHE A 142 -14.55 -32.01 -20.58
C PHE A 142 -16.03 -32.42 -20.61
N GLU A 143 -16.28 -33.72 -20.71
CA GLU A 143 -17.61 -34.30 -20.54
C GLU A 143 -18.19 -34.02 -19.14
N GLU A 144 -19.52 -33.98 -19.03
CA GLU A 144 -20.26 -33.54 -17.83
C GLU A 144 -19.76 -34.19 -16.53
N TRP A 145 -19.54 -35.51 -16.52
CA TRP A 145 -19.09 -36.22 -15.31
C TRP A 145 -17.69 -35.80 -14.87
N ILE A 146 -16.77 -35.64 -15.81
CA ILE A 146 -15.40 -35.21 -15.55
C ILE A 146 -15.40 -33.73 -15.13
N ALA A 147 -16.16 -32.89 -15.85
CA ALA A 147 -16.30 -31.47 -15.56
C ALA A 147 -16.86 -31.21 -14.16
N ILE A 148 -17.89 -31.95 -13.74
CA ILE A 148 -18.47 -31.85 -12.38
C ILE A 148 -17.42 -32.21 -11.33
N SER A 149 -16.70 -33.32 -11.52
CA SER A 149 -15.68 -33.77 -10.55
C SER A 149 -14.53 -32.76 -10.40
N ALA A 150 -14.01 -32.25 -11.52
CA ALA A 150 -12.94 -31.26 -11.53
C ALA A 150 -13.42 -29.91 -10.98
N SER A 151 -14.65 -29.49 -11.30
CA SER A 151 -15.24 -28.24 -10.79
C SER A 151 -15.47 -28.29 -9.28
N LEU A 152 -15.90 -29.43 -8.74
CA LEU A 152 -16.08 -29.60 -7.30
C LEU A 152 -14.73 -29.50 -6.58
N LEU A 153 -13.69 -30.13 -7.12
CA LEU A 153 -12.34 -30.04 -6.57
C LEU A 153 -11.79 -28.60 -6.61
N LEU A 154 -11.91 -27.93 -7.76
CA LEU A 154 -11.49 -26.53 -7.91
C LEU A 154 -12.28 -25.58 -7.00
N ALA A 155 -13.61 -25.78 -6.87
CA ALA A 155 -14.45 -25.00 -5.99
C ALA A 155 -14.09 -25.22 -4.51
N PHE A 156 -13.74 -26.44 -4.10
CA PHE A 156 -13.26 -26.72 -2.76
C PHE A 156 -11.98 -25.95 -2.44
N PHE A 157 -10.98 -25.98 -3.32
CA PHE A 157 -9.75 -25.20 -3.14
C PHE A 157 -10.02 -23.69 -3.16
N LEU A 158 -10.93 -23.23 -4.02
CA LEU A 158 -11.33 -21.82 -4.07
C LEU A 158 -11.93 -21.36 -2.73
N ILE A 159 -12.90 -22.11 -2.20
CA ILE A 159 -13.53 -21.82 -0.90
C ILE A 159 -12.49 -21.82 0.22
N LEU A 160 -11.55 -22.78 0.19
CA LEU A 160 -10.48 -22.88 1.17
C LEU A 160 -9.56 -21.65 1.10
N ILE A 161 -9.13 -21.23 -0.09
CA ILE A 161 -8.32 -20.03 -0.31
C ILE A 161 -9.05 -18.78 0.21
N PHE A 162 -10.34 -18.61 -0.11
CA PHE A 162 -11.12 -17.47 0.38
C PHE A 162 -11.28 -17.47 1.90
N TYR A 163 -11.61 -18.63 2.47
CA TYR A 163 -11.75 -18.79 3.92
C TYR A 163 -10.45 -18.43 4.64
N TYR A 164 -9.32 -18.97 4.20
CA TYR A 164 -8.02 -18.68 4.80
C TYR A 164 -7.60 -17.23 4.59
N THR A 165 -7.83 -16.66 3.40
CA THR A 165 -7.55 -15.24 3.13
C THR A 165 -8.33 -14.35 4.10
N ILE A 166 -9.65 -14.53 4.19
CA ILE A 166 -10.49 -13.72 5.08
C ILE A 166 -10.08 -13.93 6.54
N SER A 167 -9.84 -15.18 6.96
CA SER A 167 -9.38 -15.48 8.32
C SER A 167 -8.05 -14.80 8.63
N LEU A 168 -7.10 -14.83 7.69
CA LEU A 168 -5.78 -14.22 7.83
C LEU A 168 -5.90 -12.70 7.87
N THR A 169 -6.70 -12.10 6.97
CA THR A 169 -6.96 -10.66 6.98
C THR A 169 -7.63 -10.24 8.28
N CYS A 170 -8.65 -10.93 8.77
CA CYS A 170 -9.31 -10.58 10.04
C CYS A 170 -8.40 -10.75 11.26
N LYS A 171 -7.48 -11.72 11.25
CA LYS A 171 -6.56 -11.97 12.38
C LYS A 171 -5.34 -11.05 12.38
N LEU A 172 -4.80 -10.71 11.20
CA LEU A 172 -3.58 -9.93 11.06
C LEU A 172 -3.84 -8.44 10.83
N ARG A 173 -5.03 -8.05 10.36
CA ARG A 173 -5.35 -6.63 10.17
C ARG A 173 -5.60 -5.98 11.53
N VAL A 174 -4.67 -5.12 11.91
CA VAL A 174 -4.86 -4.19 13.03
C VAL A 174 -5.88 -3.14 12.60
N ALA A 175 -6.84 -2.83 13.47
CA ALA A 175 -7.82 -1.78 13.21
C ALA A 175 -7.11 -0.42 13.11
N ASP A 176 -7.52 0.42 12.17
CA ASP A 176 -6.94 1.76 11.99
C ASP A 176 -6.83 2.62 13.27
N PRO A 177 -7.78 2.62 14.23
CA PRO A 177 -7.62 3.38 15.48
C PRO A 177 -6.58 2.80 16.43
N ASP A 178 -6.30 1.50 16.34
CA ASP A 178 -5.34 0.80 17.20
C ASP A 178 -3.94 0.71 16.55
N ALA A 179 -3.85 1.02 15.26
CA ALA A 179 -2.61 1.01 14.52
C ALA A 179 -1.68 2.12 15.05
N VAL A 180 -0.58 1.71 15.68
CA VAL A 180 0.46 2.65 16.12
C VAL A 180 1.16 3.19 14.88
N GLU A 181 0.78 4.40 14.47
CA GLU A 181 1.44 5.11 13.39
C GLU A 181 2.70 5.81 13.92
N GLY A 182 3.74 5.90 13.08
CA GLY A 182 4.93 6.69 13.40
C GLY A 182 4.69 8.20 13.58
N LYS A 183 3.45 8.70 13.43
CA LYS A 183 3.11 10.11 13.68
C LYS A 183 3.03 10.38 15.19
N ILE A 184 3.94 11.20 15.71
CA ILE A 184 3.83 11.68 17.08
C ILE A 184 3.15 13.04 17.05
N ALA A 185 1.87 13.11 17.43
CA ALA A 185 1.10 14.36 17.42
C ALA A 185 1.77 15.48 18.25
N ALA A 186 2.52 15.13 19.30
CA ALA A 186 3.26 16.10 20.11
C ALA A 186 4.42 16.78 19.36
N LEU A 187 4.88 16.23 18.24
CA LEU A 187 5.95 16.79 17.40
C LEU A 187 5.43 17.54 16.17
N SER A 188 4.11 17.65 15.98
CA SER A 188 3.55 18.38 14.84
C SER A 188 4.02 19.84 14.80
N ALA A 189 4.19 20.48 15.97
CA ALA A 189 4.71 21.83 16.06
C ALA A 189 6.16 21.97 15.57
N TYR A 190 6.94 20.88 15.56
CA TYR A 190 8.29 20.84 14.99
C TYR A 190 8.27 20.53 13.49
N GLU A 191 7.26 19.81 13.02
CA GLU A 191 7.02 19.58 11.58
C GLU A 191 6.62 20.89 10.88
N ASP A 192 5.93 21.79 11.59
CA ASP A 192 5.52 23.12 11.10
C ASP A 192 6.65 24.17 11.16
N ILE A 193 7.80 23.86 11.76
CA ILE A 193 8.97 24.73 11.65
C ILE A 193 9.47 24.57 10.23
N ALA A 194 8.95 25.44 9.36
CA ALA A 194 9.27 25.50 7.94
C ALA A 194 10.78 25.34 7.74
N ASP A 195 11.14 24.61 6.70
CA ASP A 195 12.53 24.46 6.30
C ASP A 195 13.14 25.87 6.23
N LEU A 196 14.21 26.11 7.00
CA LEU A 196 14.76 27.47 7.11
C LEU A 196 15.12 28.02 5.73
N ASP A 197 15.36 27.14 4.75
CA ASP A 197 15.65 27.43 3.36
C ASP A 197 14.49 28.13 2.62
N GLU A 198 13.23 27.90 3.00
CA GLU A 198 12.07 28.58 2.40
C GLU A 198 12.06 30.08 2.76
N THR A 199 12.49 30.42 3.97
CA THR A 199 12.60 31.83 4.40
C THR A 199 13.75 32.58 3.71
N VAL A 200 14.78 31.86 3.24
CA VAL A 200 15.94 32.46 2.55
C VAL A 200 15.61 32.81 1.09
N THR A 201 14.72 32.05 0.44
CA THR A 201 14.38 32.25 -0.97
C THR A 201 13.33 33.35 -1.21
N CYS A 202 12.58 33.74 -0.17
CA CYS A 202 11.56 34.79 -0.25
C CYS A 202 12.08 36.19 0.16
N ALA A 203 13.40 36.43 0.09
CA ALA A 203 13.91 37.78 0.16
C ALA A 203 13.34 38.57 -1.04
N PRO A 204 12.57 39.66 -0.81
CA PRO A 204 11.92 40.39 -1.89
C PRO A 204 12.97 40.82 -2.89
N ALA A 205 12.79 40.39 -4.15
CA ALA A 205 13.57 40.90 -5.26
C ALA A 205 13.57 42.42 -5.18
N SER A 206 14.76 43.02 -5.15
CA SER A 206 14.93 44.47 -5.22
C SER A 206 14.02 45.01 -6.33
N PRO A 207 13.20 46.05 -6.09
CA PRO A 207 12.17 46.54 -7.02
C PRO A 207 12.70 47.16 -8.34
N GLU A 208 13.98 46.99 -8.69
CA GLU A 208 14.58 47.59 -9.89
C GLU A 208 14.48 46.73 -11.17
N GLY A 209 13.85 45.55 -11.15
CA GLY A 209 13.82 44.61 -12.29
C GLY A 209 12.51 44.44 -13.06
N ASP A 210 11.41 45.07 -12.62
CA ASP A 210 10.03 44.61 -12.84
C ASP A 210 9.40 44.85 -14.24
N LEU A 211 10.21 45.16 -15.26
CA LEU A 211 9.70 45.44 -16.61
C LEU A 211 9.91 44.31 -17.62
N ARG A 212 10.67 43.25 -17.29
CA ARG A 212 10.93 42.14 -18.23
C ARG A 212 10.18 40.83 -17.92
N ALA A 213 9.64 40.64 -16.72
CA ALA A 213 8.97 39.39 -16.33
C ALA A 213 7.49 39.30 -16.76
N LEU A 214 6.84 40.44 -17.04
CA LEU A 214 5.43 40.50 -17.45
C LEU A 214 5.16 40.04 -18.89
N SER A 215 6.19 39.73 -19.69
CA SER A 215 6.01 39.25 -21.07
C SER A 215 5.89 37.74 -21.21
N PHE A 216 6.22 36.95 -20.18
CA PHE A 216 6.25 35.47 -20.27
C PHE A 216 5.06 34.75 -19.60
N LEU A 217 4.28 35.42 -18.75
CA LEU A 217 3.18 34.79 -17.99
C LEU A 217 1.81 34.81 -18.68
N ARG A 218 1.74 34.53 -20.00
CA ARG A 218 0.46 34.56 -20.75
C ARG A 218 0.02 33.24 -21.39
N VAL A 219 0.60 32.09 -21.06
CA VAL A 219 0.32 30.86 -21.85
C VAL A 219 -0.33 29.67 -21.12
N ASP A 220 -0.24 29.49 -19.80
CA ASP A 220 -0.67 28.20 -19.19
C ASP A 220 -1.88 28.28 -18.25
N GLU A 221 -3.01 28.76 -18.76
CA GLU A 221 -4.32 28.63 -18.09
C GLU A 221 -5.28 27.75 -18.93
N VAL A 222 -4.92 26.49 -19.20
CA VAL A 222 -5.85 25.52 -19.81
C VAL A 222 -5.59 24.10 -19.27
N ARG A 223 -6.31 23.72 -18.19
CA ARG A 223 -6.99 22.42 -17.94
C ARG A 223 -7.21 22.19 -16.45
N ARG A 224 -8.32 22.71 -15.92
CA ARG A 224 -9.00 22.09 -14.78
C ARG A 224 -10.04 21.14 -15.33
N PHE A 225 -9.85 19.83 -15.13
CA PHE A 225 -10.93 18.85 -15.28
C PHE A 225 -11.82 18.93 -14.03
N PRO A 226 -13.15 19.08 -14.16
CA PRO A 226 -14.05 18.96 -13.02
C PRO A 226 -14.25 17.47 -12.72
N VAL A 227 -13.70 17.01 -11.60
CA VAL A 227 -14.11 15.73 -10.99
C VAL A 227 -15.41 16.00 -10.24
N SER A 228 -16.51 15.51 -10.80
CA SER A 228 -17.85 15.52 -10.22
C SER A 228 -17.86 14.66 -8.95
N ALA A 229 -17.93 15.30 -7.78
CA ALA A 229 -18.11 14.64 -6.51
C ALA A 229 -19.54 14.08 -6.42
N ALA A 230 -19.65 12.74 -6.34
CA ALA A 230 -20.87 12.06 -5.94
C ALA A 230 -20.95 12.06 -4.41
N GLU A 231 -21.99 12.71 -3.92
CA GLU A 231 -22.48 12.75 -2.55
C GLU A 231 -22.98 11.36 -2.10
N PRO A 232 -22.68 10.92 -0.86
CA PRO A 232 -23.59 10.01 -0.19
C PRO A 232 -24.22 10.67 1.05
N ALA A 233 -25.54 10.58 1.05
CA ALA A 233 -26.49 11.01 2.06
C ALA A 233 -26.17 10.46 3.47
N GLY A 234 -26.42 11.31 4.46
CA GLY A 234 -26.25 10.99 5.86
C GLY A 234 -27.32 10.05 6.43
N LEU A 235 -27.01 9.48 7.60
CA LEU A 235 -27.96 8.99 8.57
C LEU A 235 -27.48 9.33 10.00
N PRO A 236 -28.41 9.47 10.97
CA PRO A 236 -28.19 10.21 12.21
C PRO A 236 -27.89 9.33 13.43
N GLY A 237 -27.13 9.91 14.37
CA GLY A 237 -27.44 9.93 15.80
C GLY A 237 -27.40 8.62 16.59
N VAL A 238 -26.31 8.41 17.35
CA VAL A 238 -26.37 7.74 18.65
C VAL A 238 -25.48 8.50 19.64
N ALA A 239 -26.14 9.05 20.66
CA ALA A 239 -25.53 9.66 21.83
C ALA A 239 -25.39 8.64 22.98
N ARG A 240 -24.54 8.98 23.96
CA ARG A 240 -24.53 8.50 25.36
C ARG A 240 -23.75 7.19 25.59
N GLY A 241 -22.79 7.07 26.51
CA GLY A 241 -22.26 7.97 27.54
C GLY A 241 -21.23 7.25 28.44
N THR A 242 -20.84 7.92 29.52
CA THR A 242 -20.19 7.43 30.76
C THR A 242 -18.80 6.78 30.62
N ALA A 243 -17.72 7.49 30.94
CA ALA A 243 -17.15 7.66 32.29
C ALA A 243 -16.76 6.34 32.95
N LEU A 244 -15.44 6.10 33.11
CA LEU A 244 -14.81 5.52 34.30
C LEU A 244 -13.28 5.69 34.24
N LEU A 245 -12.79 6.51 35.17
CA LEU A 245 -11.41 6.56 35.65
C LEU A 245 -11.07 5.25 36.38
N PRO A 246 -9.79 4.87 36.45
CA PRO A 246 -9.23 4.67 37.78
C PRO A 246 -7.87 5.32 38.00
N GLU A 247 -7.69 5.71 39.25
CA GLU A 247 -6.51 6.30 39.88
C GLU A 247 -5.27 5.37 39.91
N PRO A 248 -4.08 5.92 40.25
CA PRO A 248 -2.80 5.24 40.17
C PRO A 248 -2.44 4.52 41.48
N ALA A 249 -1.76 3.38 41.38
CA ALA A 249 -1.12 2.75 42.52
C ALA A 249 0.22 2.11 42.13
N GLY A 250 1.24 2.37 42.95
CA GLY A 250 2.27 1.37 43.21
C GLY A 250 3.64 1.64 42.63
N ALA A 251 4.43 2.42 43.37
CA ALA A 251 5.87 2.49 43.27
C ALA A 251 6.53 1.10 43.49
N ALA A 252 7.47 0.73 42.61
CA ALA A 252 8.51 -0.22 42.91
C ALA A 252 9.80 0.22 42.20
N GLY A 253 10.75 0.72 42.99
CA GLY A 253 12.05 1.15 42.51
C GLY A 253 12.87 -0.03 42.01
N VAL A 254 13.45 0.12 40.82
CA VAL A 254 14.51 -0.76 40.32
C VAL A 254 15.77 0.07 40.15
N ARG A 255 16.80 -0.39 40.86
CA ARG A 255 18.14 0.21 40.96
C ARG A 255 18.81 0.31 39.60
N VAL A 256 19.35 1.50 39.34
CA VAL A 256 20.33 1.78 38.29
C VAL A 256 21.64 1.09 38.65
N GLY A 257 21.92 -0.03 37.98
CA GLY A 257 23.24 -0.66 37.91
C GLY A 257 23.90 -0.25 36.60
N ARG A 258 24.90 0.63 36.71
CA ARG A 258 25.73 1.16 35.63
C ARG A 258 26.92 0.24 35.44
N GLU A 259 26.92 -0.60 34.42
CA GLU A 259 28.15 -1.17 33.85
C GLU A 259 28.18 -0.88 32.35
N ALA A 260 29.17 -0.08 31.97
CA ALA A 260 29.52 0.20 30.61
C ALA A 260 30.22 -1.03 30.02
N GLN A 261 29.54 -1.70 29.10
CA GLN A 261 30.17 -2.67 28.22
C GLN A 261 29.74 -2.33 26.79
N THR A 262 30.64 -1.66 26.09
CA THR A 262 30.68 -1.53 24.63
C THR A 262 30.76 -2.92 24.03
N ALA A 263 29.59 -3.55 23.86
CA ALA A 263 29.41 -4.71 23.01
C ALA A 263 29.04 -4.19 21.62
N ASP A 264 29.89 -4.52 20.66
CA ASP A 264 29.69 -4.38 19.23
C ASP A 264 28.35 -5.04 18.85
N LEU A 265 27.29 -4.24 18.83
CA LEU A 265 25.96 -4.68 18.42
C LEU A 265 25.97 -4.72 16.90
N ARG A 266 26.60 -5.76 16.35
CA ARG A 266 26.27 -6.24 15.01
C ARG A 266 24.77 -6.53 15.04
N LEU A 267 24.00 -5.57 14.53
CA LEU A 267 22.61 -5.81 14.17
C LEU A 267 22.60 -7.13 13.41
N PRO A 268 21.74 -8.10 13.78
CA PRO A 268 21.57 -9.29 12.97
C PRO A 268 21.34 -8.77 11.55
N GLU A 269 22.19 -9.24 10.63
CA GLU A 269 22.08 -8.98 9.21
C GLU A 269 20.62 -9.29 8.88
N VAL A 270 19.81 -8.23 8.75
CA VAL A 270 18.42 -8.33 8.35
C VAL A 270 18.56 -9.00 7.01
N THR A 271 18.28 -10.29 6.99
CA THR A 271 18.20 -11.07 5.77
C THR A 271 17.10 -10.38 5.02
N GLN A 272 17.49 -9.43 4.17
CA GLN A 272 16.59 -8.78 3.24
C GLN A 272 15.93 -9.96 2.56
N ALA A 273 14.61 -10.05 2.71
CA ALA A 273 13.80 -10.90 1.87
C ALA A 273 13.93 -10.34 0.46
N THR A 274 15.10 -10.59 -0.15
CA THR A 274 15.35 -10.30 -1.54
C THR A 274 14.44 -11.24 -2.31
N PRO A 275 13.82 -10.78 -3.41
CA PRO A 275 12.99 -11.63 -4.28
C PRO A 275 13.71 -12.90 -4.77
N GLN A 276 15.04 -12.95 -4.66
CA GLN A 276 15.85 -14.16 -4.89
C GLN A 276 15.57 -15.27 -3.87
N GLY A 277 15.24 -14.97 -2.61
CA GLY A 277 14.90 -15.99 -1.61
C GLY A 277 13.54 -16.64 -1.86
N PHE A 278 12.57 -15.90 -2.39
CA PHE A 278 11.25 -16.44 -2.77
C PHE A 278 11.32 -17.27 -4.05
N LEU A 279 12.14 -16.85 -5.04
CA LEU A 279 12.38 -17.64 -6.24
C LEU A 279 13.19 -18.90 -5.95
N ALA A 280 14.19 -18.85 -5.05
CA ALA A 280 14.92 -20.04 -4.62
C ALA A 280 14.02 -21.04 -3.86
N ALA A 281 13.08 -20.54 -3.04
CA ALA A 281 12.10 -21.40 -2.37
C ALA A 281 11.06 -21.99 -3.34
N LEU A 282 10.75 -21.31 -4.44
CA LEU A 282 9.90 -21.86 -5.50
C LEU A 282 10.67 -22.87 -6.37
N ASP A 283 11.93 -22.63 -6.69
CA ASP A 283 12.79 -23.59 -7.42
C ASP A 283 12.93 -24.91 -6.62
N GLU A 284 13.11 -24.81 -5.30
CA GLU A 284 13.20 -25.98 -4.40
C GLU A 284 11.88 -26.76 -4.26
N ILE A 285 10.73 -26.15 -4.58
CA ILE A 285 9.40 -26.79 -4.54
C ILE A 285 9.03 -27.42 -5.90
N PHE A 286 9.64 -26.99 -7.01
CA PHE A 286 9.28 -27.41 -8.37
C PHE A 286 10.34 -28.25 -9.10
N GLU A 287 11.47 -28.61 -8.46
CA GLU A 287 12.35 -29.68 -8.97
C GLU A 287 11.71 -31.07 -8.77
N PHE A 288 11.02 -31.55 -9.81
CA PHE A 288 10.74 -32.97 -10.09
C PHE A 288 11.32 -33.36 -11.44
#